data_AF-A0A6G2PTY2-F1
#
_entry.id   AF-A0A6G2PTY2-F1
#
_cell.length_a   1.000
_cell.length_b   1.000
_cell.length_c   1.000
_cell.angle_alpha   90.00
_cell.angle_beta   90.00
_cell.angle_gamma   90.00
#
_symmetry.space_group_name_H-M   'P 1'
#
loop_
_entity.id
_entity.type
_entity.pdbx_description
1 polymer ?
#
loop_
_entity_poly.entity_id
_entity_poly.type
_entity_poly.pdbx_seq_one_letter_code
_entity_poly.pdbx_strand_id
1 'polypeptide(L)'
;MSDARSDGSTGQPGDTRLPKSVVELPRQVREELTRRLRRNKRAFREDDIQIVEGPLLRRAVGASALGNCMEWFDFGIYSYLAA
;
A
#
# COMPACT_ATOMS: atom_id res chain seq x y z
N MET A 1 0.14 13.26 54.92
CA MET A 1 -1.04 12.77 54.19
C MET A 1 -0.78 13.02 52.71
N SER A 2 -0.27 12.04 51.97
CA SER A 2 -1.01 10.85 51.48
C SER A 2 -1.92 11.23 50.32
N ASP A 3 -1.99 10.52 49.21
CA ASP A 3 -1.27 9.38 48.65
C ASP A 3 -1.87 9.22 47.25
N ALA A 4 -1.09 8.84 46.24
CA ALA A 4 -1.48 7.85 45.22
C ALA A 4 -0.41 7.78 44.12
N ARG A 5 0.36 6.69 44.20
CA ARG A 5 1.18 6.10 43.13
C ARG A 5 0.30 5.44 42.05
N SER A 6 0.99 5.07 40.97
CA SER A 6 0.70 3.97 40.02
C SER A 6 -0.34 4.31 38.94
N ASP A 7 -0.20 3.88 37.68
CA ASP A 7 0.70 2.90 37.06
C ASP A 7 0.59 3.02 35.52
N GLY A 8 1.56 2.43 34.81
CA GLY A 8 1.52 1.82 33.48
C GLY A 8 0.49 2.29 32.44
N SER A 9 0.90 2.53 31.19
CA SER A 9 1.47 1.43 30.41
C SER A 9 2.42 1.89 29.31
N THR A 10 3.64 1.37 29.39
CA THR A 10 4.52 1.01 28.28
C THR A 10 3.76 0.59 27.02
N GLY A 11 3.69 1.49 26.03
CA GLY A 11 3.45 1.08 24.66
C GLY A 11 4.75 0.55 24.09
N GLN A 12 4.93 -0.78 24.08
CA GLN A 12 5.99 -1.44 23.32
C GLN A 12 5.99 -0.87 21.89
N PRO A 13 7.14 -0.43 21.33
CA PRO A 13 7.23 -0.30 19.88
C PRO A 13 7.04 -1.71 19.32
N GLY A 14 5.85 -1.92 18.74
CA GLY A 14 5.38 -3.21 18.27
C GLY A 14 6.47 -3.93 17.51
N ASP A 15 6.73 -5.16 17.94
CA ASP A 15 7.46 -6.20 17.22
C ASP A 15 7.00 -6.19 15.76
N THR A 16 7.69 -5.40 14.93
CA THR A 16 7.39 -5.29 13.50
C THR A 16 8.02 -6.51 12.88
N ARG A 17 7.39 -7.67 13.13
CA ARG A 17 7.71 -8.91 12.43
C ARG A 17 7.61 -8.58 10.96
N LEU A 18 8.74 -8.66 10.28
CA LEU A 18 8.80 -8.51 8.83
C LEU A 18 7.70 -9.42 8.25
N PRO A 19 6.77 -8.88 7.45
CA PRO A 19 5.67 -9.66 6.92
C PRO A 19 6.27 -10.87 6.18
N LYS A 20 5.70 -12.07 6.40
CA LYS A 20 6.25 -13.33 5.88
C LYS A 20 6.54 -13.28 4.37
N SER A 21 5.72 -12.53 3.63
CA SER A 21 5.92 -12.23 2.21
C SER A 21 7.26 -11.59 1.88
N VAL A 22 7.82 -10.73 2.75
CA VAL A 22 9.13 -10.08 2.55
C VAL A 22 10.28 -11.04 2.88
N VAL A 23 10.05 -11.99 3.78
CA VAL A 23 11.04 -13.01 4.16
C VAL A 23 11.23 -14.03 3.03
N GLU A 24 10.15 -14.38 2.34
CA GLU A 24 10.11 -15.33 1.22
C GLU A 24 10.67 -14.77 -0.09
N LEU A 25 10.94 -13.45 -0.18
CA LEU A 25 11.50 -12.84 -1.38
C LEU A 25 12.94 -13.32 -1.66
N PRO A 26 13.30 -13.52 -2.94
CA PRO A 26 14.68 -13.72 -3.33
C PRO A 26 15.58 -12.60 -2.78
N ARG A 27 16.79 -12.96 -2.34
CA ARG A 27 17.70 -12.03 -1.63
C ARG A 27 17.95 -10.74 -2.41
N GLN A 28 18.08 -10.84 -3.73
CA GLN A 28 18.27 -9.72 -4.65
C GLN A 28 17.10 -8.72 -4.61
N VAL A 29 15.86 -9.22 -4.58
CA VAL A 29 14.64 -8.39 -4.55
C VAL A 29 14.51 -7.69 -3.21
N ARG A 30 14.82 -8.39 -2.11
CA ARG A 30 14.81 -7.80 -0.77
C ARG A 30 15.87 -6.70 -0.63
N GLU A 31 17.06 -6.91 -1.17
CA GLU A 31 18.15 -5.92 -1.15
C GLU A 31 17.81 -4.70 -1.99
N GLU A 32 17.24 -4.89 -3.18
CA GLU A 32 16.81 -3.79 -4.04
C GLU A 32 15.64 -3.00 -3.43
N LEU A 33 14.64 -3.69 -2.84
CA LEU A 33 13.56 -3.04 -2.11
C LEU A 33 14.11 -2.24 -0.93
N THR A 34 15.02 -2.82 -0.15
CA THR A 34 15.66 -2.13 0.98
C THR A 34 16.46 -0.92 0.51
N ARG A 35 17.18 -1.03 -0.61
CA ARG A 35 17.93 0.07 -1.23
C ARG A 35 17.00 1.19 -1.69
N ARG A 36 15.89 0.86 -2.36
CA ARG A 36 14.87 1.83 -2.80
C ARG A 36 14.18 2.51 -1.64
N LEU A 37 13.79 1.75 -0.62
CA LEU A 37 13.19 2.28 0.60
C LEU A 37 14.16 3.17 1.36
N ARG A 38 15.46 2.83 1.40
CA ARG A 38 16.51 3.69 2.00
C ARG A 38 16.75 4.97 1.20
N ARG A 39 16.66 4.92 -0.14
CA ARG A 39 16.76 6.12 -0.99
C ARG A 39 15.53 7.03 -0.83
N ASN A 40 14.37 6.42 -0.64
CA ASN A 40 13.08 7.11 -0.50
C ASN A 40 12.69 7.33 0.98
N LYS A 41 13.66 7.24 1.90
CA LYS A 41 13.45 7.25 3.36
C LYS A 41 13.24 8.65 3.92
N ARG A 42 12.88 9.61 3.07
CA ARG A 42 12.45 10.92 3.54
C ARG A 42 11.06 10.73 4.12
N ALA A 43 10.86 11.15 5.36
CA ALA A 43 9.53 11.22 5.94
C ALA A 43 8.67 12.12 5.05
N PHE A 44 7.48 11.63 4.65
CA PHE A 44 6.50 12.44 3.96
C PHE A 44 6.21 13.68 4.81
N ARG A 45 6.41 14.87 4.23
CA ARG A 45 6.01 16.13 4.87
C ARG A 45 4.55 16.39 4.54
N GLU A 46 3.90 17.25 5.32
CA GLU A 46 2.52 17.69 5.06
C GLU A 46 2.39 18.27 3.63
N ASP A 47 3.41 18.97 3.15
CA ASP A 47 3.50 19.53 1.79
C ASP A 47 3.54 18.46 0.68
N ASP A 48 3.93 17.21 1.02
CA ASP A 48 4.04 16.10 0.06
C ASP A 48 2.70 15.33 -0.09
N ILE A 49 1.67 15.66 0.71
CA ILE A 49 0.39 14.96 0.74
C ILE A 49 -0.65 15.73 -0.08
N GLN A 50 -1.07 15.16 -1.21
CA GLN A 50 -2.17 15.70 -2.01
C GLN A 50 -3.50 15.07 -1.58
N ILE A 51 -4.39 15.87 -1.01
CA ILE A 51 -5.74 15.45 -0.63
C ILE A 51 -6.65 15.64 -1.84
N VAL A 52 -7.19 14.55 -2.35
CA VAL A 52 -8.13 14.56 -3.48
C VAL A 52 -9.57 14.44 -3.00
N GLU A 53 -10.48 15.15 -3.66
CA GLU A 53 -11.91 15.08 -3.38
C GLU A 53 -12.49 13.70 -3.75
N GLY A 54 -13.33 13.16 -2.87
CA GLY A 54 -13.92 11.82 -3.03
C GLY A 54 -14.61 11.58 -4.39
N PRO A 55 -15.40 12.52 -4.94
CA PRO A 55 -16.01 12.38 -6.26
C PRO A 55 -14.99 12.29 -7.40
N LEU A 56 -13.88 13.04 -7.32
CA LEU A 56 -12.82 13.01 -8.33
C LEU A 56 -12.07 11.67 -8.27
N LEU A 57 -11.76 11.20 -7.06
CA LEU A 57 -11.13 9.90 -6.85
C LEU A 57 -11.97 8.75 -7.43
N ARG A 58 -13.28 8.74 -7.14
CA ARG A 58 -14.20 7.70 -7.67
C ARG A 58 -14.24 7.70 -9.20
N ARG A 59 -14.21 8.87 -9.84
CA ARG A 59 -14.16 8.99 -11.31
C ARG A 59 -12.84 8.49 -11.86
N ALA A 60 -11.71 8.86 -11.24
CA ALA A 60 -10.39 8.42 -11.67
C ALA A 60 -10.26 6.89 -11.59
N VAL A 61 -10.65 6.31 -10.44
CA VAL A 61 -10.64 4.85 -10.24
C VAL A 61 -11.60 4.16 -11.22
N GLY A 62 -12.80 4.72 -11.41
CA GLY A 62 -13.77 4.20 -12.38
C GLY A 62 -13.23 4.21 -13.81
N ALA A 63 -12.59 5.30 -14.24
CA ALA A 63 -11.98 5.41 -15.56
C ALA A 63 -10.84 4.40 -15.75
N SER A 64 -9.97 4.21 -14.75
CA SER A 64 -8.90 3.20 -14.80
C SER A 64 -9.45 1.78 -14.86
N ALA A 65 -10.47 1.46 -14.07
CA ALA A 65 -11.11 0.15 -14.09
C ALA A 65 -11.79 -0.12 -15.43
N LEU A 66 -12.49 0.87 -16.00
CA LEU A 66 -13.14 0.77 -17.30
C LEU A 66 -12.15 0.57 -18.44
N GLY A 67 -11.00 1.27 -18.43
CA GLY A 67 -9.94 1.06 -19.42
C GLY A 67 -9.44 -0.38 -19.41
N ASN A 68 -9.10 -0.89 -18.23
CA ASN A 68 -8.72 -2.29 -18.05
C ASN A 68 -9.84 -3.23 -18.52
N CYS A 69 -11.09 -3.01 -18.09
CA CYS A 69 -12.22 -3.85 -18.50
C CYS A 69 -12.46 -3.82 -20.02
N MET A 70 -12.27 -2.69 -20.69
CA MET A 70 -12.44 -2.57 -22.14
C MET A 70 -11.42 -3.44 -22.88
N GLU A 71 -10.17 -3.49 -22.41
CA GLU A 71 -9.15 -4.40 -22.95
C GLU A 71 -9.54 -5.88 -22.75
N TRP A 72 -10.11 -6.23 -21.60
CA TRP A 72 -10.55 -7.60 -21.31
C TRP A 72 -11.85 -8.02 -22.00
N PHE A 73 -12.74 -7.08 -22.29
CA PHE A 73 -14.03 -7.34 -22.90
C PHE A 73 -13.88 -7.95 -24.30
N ASP A 74 -12.95 -7.41 -25.10
CA ASP A 74 -12.71 -7.86 -26.47
C ASP A 74 -12.21 -9.32 -26.51
N PHE A 75 -11.33 -9.71 -25.56
CA PHE A 75 -10.91 -11.11 -25.40
C PHE A 75 -12.09 -12.04 -25.07
N GLY A 76 -13.07 -11.57 -24.28
CA GLY A 76 -14.27 -12.33 -23.95
C GLY A 76 -15.21 -12.53 -25.14
N ILE A 77 -15.38 -11.50 -25.98
CA ILE A 77 -16.23 -11.59 -27.17
C ILE A 77 -15.59 -12.47 -28.24
N TYR A 78 -14.30 -12.30 -28.53
CA TYR A 78 -13.63 -13.13 -29.53
C TYR A 78 -13.55 -14.61 -29.14
N SER A 79 -13.39 -14.94 -27.85
CA SER A 79 -13.43 -16.33 -27.40
C SER A 79 -14.81 -16.97 -27.53
N TYR A 80 -15.89 -16.19 -27.47
CA TYR A 80 -17.25 -16.66 -27.76
C TYR A 80 -17.52 -16.78 -29.27
N LEU A 81 -17.02 -15.85 -30.09
CA LEU A 81 -17.24 -15.86 -31.55
C LEU A 81 -16.35 -16.86 -32.31
N ALA A 82 -15.19 -17.22 -31.76
CA ALA A 82 -14.27 -18.19 -32.36
C ALA A 82 -14.61 -19.65 -32.00
N ALA A 83 -15.64 -19.85 -31.17
CA ALA A 83 -16.24 -21.15 -30.87
C ALA A 83 -17.38 -21.45 -31.85
#